data_AF-A0A6G6PGA8-F1
#
_entry.id   AF-A0A6G6PGA8-F1
#
_cell.length_a   1.000
_cell.length_b   1.000
_cell.length_c   1.000
_cell.angle_alpha   90.00
_cell.angle_beta   90.00
_cell.angle_gamma   90.00
#
_symmetry.space_group_name_H-M   'P 1'
#
loop_
_entity.id
_entity.type
_entity.pdbx_description
1 polymer ?
#
loop_
_entity_poly.entity_id
_entity_poly.type
_entity_poly.pdbx_seq_one_letter_code
_entity_poly.pdbx_strand_id
1 'polypeptide(L)'
;MDEYSPKRHDIAELKYLCNSLNRDAILSLQKTNTHWINDLSSPQSAALNELIEHIAAFVWRFKIKYPKENLVISLIEEYLDETYDLFGSPVITLSEIIDWEAMNQSLVTVLDDDLKCLTSKT
;
A
#
# COMPACT_ATOMS: atom_id res chain seq x y z
N MET A 1 25.61 9.17 -16.44
CA MET A 1 25.12 9.44 -15.07
C MET A 1 23.73 8.85 -15.05
N ASP A 2 23.56 7.66 -14.47
CA ASP A 2 22.21 7.08 -14.41
C ASP A 2 21.44 7.85 -13.35
N GLU A 3 20.54 8.72 -13.80
CA GLU A 3 19.67 9.58 -12.97
C GLU A 3 18.60 8.79 -12.20
N TYR A 4 18.78 7.48 -12.07
CA TYR A 4 17.80 6.56 -11.53
C TYR A 4 18.23 6.05 -10.15
N SER A 5 17.32 6.16 -9.18
CA SER A 5 17.46 5.52 -7.86
C SER A 5 17.77 4.01 -8.00
N PRO A 6 18.53 3.40 -7.08
CA PRO A 6 18.76 1.94 -7.13
C PRO A 6 17.46 1.17 -6.91
N LYS A 7 17.29 -0.02 -7.51
CA LYS A 7 16.09 -0.88 -7.33
C LYS A 7 15.77 -1.15 -5.86
N ARG A 8 16.81 -1.37 -5.05
CA ARG A 8 16.70 -1.55 -3.61
C ARG A 8 16.03 -0.35 -2.91
N HIS A 9 16.36 0.87 -3.34
CA HIS A 9 15.75 2.07 -2.79
C HIS A 9 14.26 2.10 -3.13
N ASP A 10 13.91 1.88 -4.39
CA ASP A 10 12.52 1.96 -4.82
C ASP A 10 11.63 0.90 -4.17
N ILE A 11 12.14 -0.32 -3.97
CA ILE A 11 11.40 -1.38 -3.24
C ILE A 11 11.26 -1.03 -1.76
N ALA A 12 12.30 -0.46 -1.13
CA ALA A 12 12.21 -0.02 0.26
C ALA A 12 11.19 1.11 0.43
N GLU A 13 11.13 2.02 -0.55
CA GLU A 13 10.15 3.11 -0.60
C GLU A 13 8.72 2.58 -0.79
N LEU A 14 8.51 1.64 -1.73
CA LEU A 14 7.21 0.96 -1.89
C LEU A 14 6.76 0.27 -0.60
N LYS A 15 7.67 -0.45 0.07
CA LYS A 15 7.38 -1.07 1.36
C LYS A 15 6.98 -0.03 2.42
N TYR A 16 7.73 1.06 2.51
CA TYR A 16 7.44 2.14 3.47
C TYR A 16 6.06 2.76 3.20
N LEU A 17 5.76 3.02 1.93
CA LEU A 17 4.49 3.60 1.49
C LEU A 17 3.31 2.66 1.77
N CYS A 18 3.41 1.37 1.46
CA CYS A 18 2.33 0.40 1.74
C CYS A 18 2.06 0.27 3.24
N ASN A 19 3.11 0.23 4.08
CA ASN A 19 2.97 0.21 5.53
C ASN A 19 2.37 1.52 6.08
N SER A 20 2.75 2.66 5.49
CA SER A 20 2.18 3.96 5.88
C SER A 20 0.71 4.03 5.50
N LEU A 21 0.34 3.57 4.31
CA LEU A 21 -1.06 3.47 3.89
C LEU A 21 -1.86 2.60 4.86
N ASN A 22 -1.36 1.41 5.18
CA ASN A 22 -2.05 0.51 6.12
C ASN A 22 -2.29 1.18 7.49
N ARG A 23 -1.23 1.77 8.06
CA ARG A 23 -1.30 2.44 9.36
C ARG A 23 -2.25 3.63 9.33
N ASP A 24 -2.10 4.50 8.34
CA ASP A 24 -2.82 5.77 8.28
C ASP A 24 -4.30 5.54 7.96
N ALA A 25 -4.62 4.50 7.17
CA ALA A 25 -5.99 4.07 6.94
C ALA A 25 -6.66 3.57 8.23
N ILE A 26 -6.01 2.72 9.03
CA ILE A 26 -6.55 2.29 10.33
C ILE A 26 -6.75 3.48 11.28
N LEU A 27 -5.81 4.43 11.30
CA LEU A 27 -5.92 5.64 12.12
C LEU A 27 -7.05 6.59 11.67
N SER A 28 -7.50 6.49 10.42
CA SER A 28 -8.64 7.25 9.91
C SER A 28 -9.99 6.75 10.43
N LEU A 29 -10.05 5.50 10.91
CA LEU A 29 -11.29 4.84 11.30
C LEU A 29 -11.67 5.08 12.76
N GLN A 30 -12.97 5.14 13.01
CA GLN A 30 -13.55 5.14 14.35
C GLN A 30 -14.10 3.76 14.70
N LYS A 31 -13.55 3.14 15.75
CA LYS A 31 -13.97 1.80 16.16
C LYS A 31 -15.29 1.82 16.93
N THR A 32 -16.22 0.94 16.56
CA THR A 32 -17.41 0.62 17.36
C THR A 32 -17.34 -0.83 17.87
N ASN A 33 -18.40 -1.30 18.52
CA ASN A 33 -18.48 -2.67 19.02
C ASN A 33 -18.61 -3.72 17.89
N THR A 34 -19.15 -3.35 16.73
CA THR A 34 -19.49 -4.32 15.66
C THR A 34 -18.86 -3.99 14.31
N HIS A 35 -18.43 -2.75 14.09
CA HIS A 35 -17.89 -2.27 12.82
C HIS A 35 -16.97 -1.07 13.03
N TRP A 36 -16.31 -0.64 11.97
CA TRP A 36 -15.58 0.61 11.87
C TRP A 36 -16.40 1.63 11.09
N ILE A 37 -16.33 2.88 11.53
CA ILE A 37 -16.92 4.03 10.85
C ILE A 37 -15.81 4.79 10.16
N ASN A 38 -16.04 5.12 8.89
CA ASN A 38 -15.16 5.94 8.08
C ASN A 38 -15.89 7.24 7.71
N ASP A 39 -15.40 8.37 8.23
CA ASP A 39 -15.90 9.68 7.82
C ASP A 39 -15.21 10.09 6.52
N LEU A 40 -15.90 9.86 5.40
CA LEU A 40 -15.44 10.17 4.05
C LEU A 40 -15.19 11.67 3.82
N SER A 41 -15.68 12.55 4.71
CA SER A 41 -15.45 13.99 4.64
C SER A 41 -14.29 14.47 5.54
N SER A 42 -13.71 13.56 6.31
CA SER A 42 -12.65 13.89 7.25
C SER A 42 -11.33 14.27 6.54
N PRO A 43 -10.51 15.15 7.14
CA PRO A 43 -9.16 15.42 6.65
C PRO A 43 -8.31 14.15 6.50
N GLN A 44 -8.54 13.15 7.35
CA GLN A 44 -7.85 11.86 7.32
C GLN A 44 -8.24 11.05 6.07
N SER A 45 -9.52 11.01 5.71
CA SER A 45 -9.99 10.36 4.48
C SER A 45 -9.44 11.06 3.23
N ALA A 46 -9.41 12.39 3.21
CA ALA A 46 -8.79 13.15 2.13
C ALA A 46 -7.28 12.85 2.01
N ALA A 47 -6.54 12.87 3.13
CA ALA A 47 -5.11 12.53 3.14
C ALA A 47 -4.85 11.08 2.73
N LEU A 48 -5.75 10.15 3.06
CA LEU A 48 -5.65 8.76 2.63
C LEU A 48 -5.76 8.64 1.10
N ASN A 49 -6.71 9.36 0.48
CA ASN A 49 -6.84 9.40 -0.98
C ASN A 49 -5.59 9.98 -1.65
N GLU A 50 -5.04 11.08 -1.12
CA GLU A 50 -3.79 11.66 -1.62
C GLU A 50 -2.62 10.66 -1.53
N LEU A 51 -2.56 9.87 -0.46
CA LEU A 51 -1.55 8.82 -0.31
C LEU A 51 -1.75 7.68 -1.33
N ILE A 52 -2.98 7.22 -1.56
CA ILE A 52 -3.29 6.22 -2.59
C ILE A 52 -2.82 6.71 -3.97
N GLU A 53 -3.17 7.95 -4.34
CA GLU A 53 -2.74 8.56 -5.61
C GLU A 53 -1.22 8.70 -5.72
N HIS A 54 -0.56 9.09 -4.62
CA HIS A 54 0.89 9.17 -4.58
C HIS A 54 1.56 7.81 -4.83
N ILE A 55 1.04 6.75 -4.21
CA ILE A 55 1.56 5.39 -4.39
C ILE A 55 1.28 4.91 -5.81
N ALA A 56 0.08 5.12 -6.36
CA ALA A 56 -0.24 4.76 -7.73
C ALA A 56 0.73 5.43 -8.73
N ALA A 57 1.00 6.72 -8.56
CA ALA A 57 1.97 7.44 -9.37
C ALA A 57 3.39 6.88 -9.21
N PHE A 58 3.78 6.46 -8.00
CA PHE A 58 5.05 5.80 -7.76
C PHE A 58 5.14 4.44 -8.47
N VAL A 59 4.13 3.59 -8.31
CA VAL A 59 4.04 2.27 -8.95
C VAL A 59 4.12 2.39 -10.47
N TRP A 60 3.46 3.40 -11.05
CA TRP A 60 3.56 3.64 -12.49
C TRP A 60 4.99 3.94 -12.96
N ARG A 61 5.72 4.79 -12.22
CA ARG A 61 7.15 5.04 -12.50
C ARG A 61 8.00 3.79 -12.29
N PHE A 62 7.72 3.03 -11.23
CA PHE A 62 8.39 1.76 -10.94
C PHE A 62 8.19 0.74 -12.07
N LYS A 63 6.97 0.63 -12.60
CA LYS A 63 6.60 -0.26 -13.73
C LYS A 63 7.35 0.08 -15.01
N ILE A 64 7.53 1.38 -15.31
CA ILE A 64 8.33 1.83 -16.45
C ILE A 64 9.80 1.42 -16.28
N LYS A 65 10.32 1.55 -15.06
CA LYS A 65 11.73 1.31 -14.74
C LYS A 65 12.09 -0.17 -14.63
N TYR A 66 11.17 -0.98 -14.10
CA TYR A 66 11.37 -2.40 -13.82
C TYR A 66 10.21 -3.25 -14.37
N PRO A 67 10.03 -3.34 -15.70
CA PRO A 67 8.91 -4.03 -16.33
C PRO A 67 8.89 -5.55 -16.11
N LYS A 68 9.92 -6.11 -15.46
CA LYS A 68 9.98 -7.54 -15.10
C LYS A 68 9.40 -7.84 -13.73
N GLU A 69 9.14 -6.82 -12.90
CA GLU A 69 8.63 -6.97 -11.52
C GLU A 69 7.10 -7.08 -11.48
N ASN A 70 6.52 -7.82 -12.44
CA ASN A 70 5.07 -7.87 -12.64
C ASN A 70 4.33 -8.38 -11.40
N LEU A 71 4.91 -9.30 -10.63
CA LEU A 71 4.30 -9.80 -9.41
C LEU A 71 4.11 -8.69 -8.37
N VAL A 72 5.18 -7.97 -8.04
CA VAL A 72 5.14 -6.88 -7.05
C VAL A 72 4.22 -5.76 -7.53
N ILE A 73 4.29 -5.41 -8.81
CA ILE A 73 3.44 -4.37 -9.42
C ILE A 73 1.98 -4.76 -9.28
N SER A 74 1.60 -5.97 -9.69
CA SER A 74 0.23 -6.46 -9.59
C SER A 74 -0.28 -6.51 -8.16
N LEU A 75 0.52 -6.99 -7.20
CA LEU A 75 0.10 -7.04 -5.80
C LEU A 75 -0.12 -5.65 -5.20
N ILE A 76 0.67 -4.65 -5.59
CA ILE A 76 0.45 -3.28 -5.11
C ILE A 76 -0.77 -2.66 -5.80
N GLU A 77 -0.92 -2.83 -7.11
CA GLU A 77 -2.10 -2.35 -7.86
C GLU A 77 -3.39 -2.93 -7.23
N GLU A 78 -3.43 -4.25 -6.97
CA GLU A 78 -4.55 -4.93 -6.30
C GLU A 78 -4.79 -4.38 -4.89
N TYR A 79 -3.73 -4.16 -4.11
CA TYR A 79 -3.84 -3.62 -2.75
C TYR A 79 -4.38 -2.19 -2.73
N LEU A 80 -3.99 -1.35 -3.70
CA LEU A 80 -4.52 0.01 -3.83
C LEU A 80 -6.00 0.00 -4.22
N ASP A 81 -6.39 -0.86 -5.17
CA ASP A 81 -7.79 -1.00 -5.60
C ASP A 81 -8.67 -1.47 -4.42
N GLU A 82 -8.25 -2.52 -3.70
CA GLU A 82 -8.98 -3.00 -2.52
C GLU A 82 -9.04 -1.95 -1.41
N THR A 83 -7.96 -1.20 -1.19
CA THR A 83 -7.95 -0.10 -0.20
C THR A 83 -8.93 1.00 -0.61
N TYR A 84 -8.97 1.37 -1.89
CA TYR A 84 -9.87 2.40 -2.40
C TYR A 84 -11.34 1.97 -2.25
N ASP A 85 -11.66 0.73 -2.60
CA ASP A 85 -13.02 0.20 -2.50
C ASP A 85 -13.47 0.09 -1.03
N LEU A 86 -12.62 -0.47 -0.17
CA LEU A 86 -12.91 -0.67 1.25
C LEU A 86 -13.10 0.67 2.00
N PHE A 87 -12.18 1.61 1.81
CA PHE A 87 -12.23 2.93 2.44
C PHE A 87 -13.08 3.95 1.66
N GLY A 88 -13.70 3.54 0.56
CA GLY A 88 -14.83 4.23 -0.08
C GLY A 88 -16.15 4.00 0.65
N SER A 89 -16.23 3.02 1.55
CA SER A 89 -17.41 2.73 2.35
C SER A 89 -17.43 3.54 3.66
N PRO A 90 -18.57 4.12 4.07
CA PRO A 90 -18.70 4.77 5.37
C PRO A 90 -18.75 3.78 6.55
N VAL A 91 -19.01 2.50 6.28
CA VAL A 91 -19.10 1.43 7.27
C VAL A 91 -18.31 0.24 6.79
N ILE A 92 -17.37 -0.22 7.61
CA ILE A 92 -16.49 -1.34 7.29
C ILE A 92 -16.59 -2.38 8.40
N THR A 93 -16.76 -3.64 8.07
CA THR A 93 -16.84 -4.72 9.04
C THR A 93 -15.47 -5.02 9.66
N LEU A 94 -15.48 -5.65 10.84
CA LEU A 94 -14.22 -6.08 11.47
C LEU A 94 -13.48 -7.13 10.63
N SER A 95 -14.19 -8.02 9.93
CA SER A 95 -13.59 -9.04 9.07
C SER A 95 -12.94 -8.46 7.83
N GLU A 96 -13.57 -7.49 7.16
CA GLU A 96 -12.99 -6.86 5.98
C GLU A 96 -11.65 -6.16 6.33
N ILE A 97 -11.57 -5.50 7.49
CA ILE A 97 -10.30 -4.93 7.96
C ILE A 97 -9.25 -6.03 8.19
N ILE A 98 -9.62 -7.15 8.81
CA ILE A 98 -8.68 -8.27 9.06
C ILE A 98 -8.14 -8.84 7.74
N ASP A 99 -9.03 -9.05 6.77
CA ASP A 99 -8.67 -9.62 5.46
C ASP A 99 -7.76 -8.65 4.68
N TRP A 100 -8.10 -7.36 4.69
CA TRP A 100 -7.27 -6.31 4.08
C TRP A 100 -5.92 -6.13 4.79
N GLU A 101 -5.85 -6.20 6.12
CA GLU A 101 -4.57 -6.19 6.86
C GLU A 101 -3.71 -7.40 6.49
N ALA A 102 -4.31 -8.58 6.31
CA ALA A 102 -3.60 -9.79 5.87
C ALA A 102 -3.07 -9.66 4.43
N MET A 103 -3.79 -8.97 3.55
CA MET A 103 -3.32 -8.63 2.21
C MET A 103 -2.08 -7.73 2.26
N ASN A 104 -2.10 -6.66 3.07
CA ASN A 104 -0.94 -5.80 3.28
C ASN A 104 0.26 -6.58 3.84
N GLN A 105 0.04 -7.45 4.84
CA GLN A 105 1.12 -8.29 5.42
C GLN A 105 1.75 -9.21 4.37
N SER A 106 0.94 -9.78 3.49
CA SER A 106 1.41 -10.64 2.39
C SER A 106 2.25 -9.85 1.39
N LEU A 107 1.77 -8.66 0.99
CA LEU A 107 2.50 -7.75 0.10
C LEU A 107 3.85 -7.31 0.72
N VAL A 108 3.85 -6.91 1.99
CA VAL A 108 5.06 -6.49 2.71
C VAL A 108 6.08 -7.62 2.80
N THR A 109 5.62 -8.87 2.97
CA THR A 109 6.49 -10.05 3.00
C THR A 109 7.20 -10.25 1.66
N VAL A 110 6.48 -10.12 0.54
CA VAL A 110 7.06 -10.22 -0.82
C VAL A 110 8.12 -9.14 -1.03
N LEU A 111 7.82 -7.89 -0.66
CA LEU A 111 8.77 -6.77 -0.78
C LEU A 111 10.04 -6.99 0.08
N ASP A 112 9.88 -7.57 1.27
CA ASP A 112 11.03 -7.90 2.14
C ASP A 112 11.91 -9.00 1.57
N ASP A 113 11.32 -10.02 0.97
CA ASP A 113 12.07 -11.11 0.35
C ASP A 113 12.84 -10.62 -0.89
N ASP A 114 12.26 -9.71 -1.67
CA ASP A 114 12.96 -9.03 -2.76
C ASP A 114 14.14 -8.20 -2.25
N LEU A 115 13.97 -7.45 -1.16
CA LEU A 115 15.06 -6.69 -0.53
C LEU A 115 16.19 -7.61 -0.07
N LYS A 116 15.90 -8.74 0.58
CA LYS A 116 16.89 -9.73 0.99
C LYS A 116 17.62 -10.35 -0.21
N CYS A 117 16.89 -10.63 -1.30
CA CYS A 117 17.49 -11.15 -2.53
C CYS A 117 18.45 -10.15 -3.17
N LEU A 118 18.14 -8.85 -3.09
CA LEU A 118 19.00 -7.78 -3.61
C LEU A 118 20.23 -7.52 -2.73
N THR A 119 20.13 -7.67 -1.40
CA THR A 119 21.28 -7.47 -0.50
C THR A 119 22.26 -8.65 -0.54
N SER A 120 21.78 -9.87 -0.72
CA SER A 120 22.61 -11.08 -0.81
C SER A 120 23.44 -11.20 -2.10
N LYS A 121 23.15 -10.40 -3.12
CA LYS A 121 23.88 -10.35 -4.40
C LYS A 121 25.02 -9.33 -4.43
N THR A 122 25.32 -8.69 -3.30
CA THR A 122 26.38 -7.68 -3.13
C THR A 122 27.54 -8.26 -2.35
#